data_AF-A0A3C1F1N8-F1
#
_entry.id   AF-A0A3C1F1N8-F1
#
_cell.length_a   1.000
_cell.length_b   1.000
_cell.length_c   1.000
_cell.angle_alpha   90.00
_cell.angle_beta   90.00
_cell.angle_gamma   90.00
#
_symmetry.space_group_name_H-M   'P 1'
#
loop_
_entity.id
_entity.type
_entity.pdbx_description
1 polymer ?
#
loop_
_entity_poly.entity_id
_entity_poly.type
_entity_poly.pdbx_seq_one_letter_code
_entity_poly.pdbx_strand_id
1 'polypeptide(L)'
;MAAASLRYEFDGLNRLVIRDPSDLLQPRQVLDGELIVDRDNRLRYRLRHTSGKAASDGRDILLDGTWKLSPAHRLGVVLHPQAEGARQAVFLNATIVDVKDDALIVSLWRRSDGGGRTSQTLSLSGRWQADARNRLTFLVAKSDGAEDRLVFDGAWSVDRRHQLLYRYEQPQVGRQPSAIHTLRFSGMWDLRPEARLVYRLDVESRSAFEFQTSLQSASLNAREGKIAYQVGIRLSGGRLVRQRVTLFGAWKLNRDLSVSFEMPYTDGRLRALTCKGTYIWSTRHAVSVQLMSRRGEPLGMAVTFSRSFLDDAQLFLRLQRLGGDTEVLGGVQGRF
;
A
#
# COMPACT_ATOMS: atom_id res chain seq x y z
N MET A 1 -4.17 36.87 -31.28
CA MET A 1 -4.78 36.61 -29.95
C MET A 1 -5.01 35.13 -29.85
N ALA A 2 -4.28 34.43 -28.96
CA ALA A 2 -4.54 33.02 -28.71
C ALA A 2 -5.95 32.88 -28.11
N ALA A 3 -6.80 32.04 -28.70
CA ALA A 3 -8.11 31.74 -28.14
C ALA A 3 -7.92 31.15 -26.74
N ALA A 4 -8.56 31.73 -25.73
CA ALA A 4 -8.48 31.23 -24.37
C ALA A 4 -8.98 29.77 -24.34
N SER A 5 -8.14 28.84 -23.89
CA SER A 5 -8.47 27.42 -23.87
C SER A 5 -9.62 27.16 -22.89
N LEU A 6 -10.69 26.51 -23.36
CA LEU A 6 -11.85 26.11 -22.54
C LEU A 6 -11.44 25.42 -21.25
N ARG A 7 -12.17 25.67 -20.17
CA ARG A 7 -11.94 25.06 -18.85
C ARG A 7 -12.95 23.95 -18.58
N TYR A 8 -12.46 22.74 -18.33
CA TYR A 8 -13.26 21.58 -17.94
C TYR A 8 -13.33 21.38 -16.42
N GLU A 9 -14.51 21.08 -15.88
CA GLU A 9 -14.67 20.71 -14.48
C GLU A 9 -15.83 19.72 -14.28
N PHE A 10 -15.91 19.13 -13.09
CA PHE A 10 -17.03 18.29 -12.67
C PHE A 10 -17.83 18.96 -11.57
N ASP A 11 -19.15 19.00 -11.73
CA ASP A 11 -20.04 19.49 -10.68
C ASP A 11 -20.31 18.42 -9.59
N GLY A 12 -21.17 18.73 -8.62
CA GLY A 12 -21.48 17.81 -7.50
C GLY A 12 -22.15 16.49 -7.89
N LEU A 13 -22.63 16.35 -9.12
CA LEU A 13 -23.16 15.12 -9.71
C LEU A 13 -22.23 14.56 -10.80
N ASN A 14 -20.98 15.02 -10.82
CA ASN A 14 -19.95 14.66 -11.78
C ASN A 14 -20.41 14.83 -13.25
N ARG A 15 -21.23 15.84 -13.52
CA ARG A 15 -21.53 16.28 -14.89
C ARG A 15 -20.36 17.06 -15.43
N LEU A 16 -20.04 16.88 -16.71
CA LEU A 16 -18.94 17.61 -17.34
C LEU A 16 -19.39 19.04 -17.63
N VAL A 17 -18.76 20.00 -16.96
CA VAL A 17 -19.01 21.43 -17.10
C VAL A 17 -17.89 22.05 -17.91
N ILE A 18 -18.26 22.78 -18.96
CA ILE A 18 -17.34 23.50 -19.84
C ILE A 18 -17.55 24.99 -19.59
N ARG A 19 -16.48 25.70 -19.25
CA ARG A 19 -16.49 27.15 -19.01
C ARG A 19 -15.58 27.89 -19.97
N ASP A 20 -15.98 29.12 -20.27
CA ASP A 20 -15.09 30.09 -20.89
C ASP A 20 -14.19 30.71 -19.81
N PRO A 21 -12.86 30.77 -19.99
CA PRO A 21 -12.00 31.50 -19.07
C PRO A 21 -12.40 32.97 -18.86
N SER A 22 -13.05 33.62 -19.85
CA SER A 22 -13.52 35.01 -19.72
C SER A 22 -14.80 35.16 -18.88
N ASP A 23 -15.59 34.10 -18.71
CA ASP A 23 -16.78 34.07 -17.85
C ASP A 23 -16.85 32.73 -17.09
N LEU A 24 -16.24 32.73 -15.90
CA LEU A 24 -16.26 31.56 -15.03
C LEU A 24 -17.58 31.41 -14.26
N LEU A 25 -18.45 32.42 -14.23
CA LEU A 25 -19.70 32.38 -13.45
C LEU A 25 -20.75 31.55 -14.17
N GLN A 26 -20.93 31.77 -15.47
CA GLN A 26 -21.89 31.01 -16.27
C GLN A 26 -21.22 29.86 -17.03
N PRO A 27 -21.65 28.60 -16.83
CA PRO A 27 -21.13 27.51 -17.61
C PRO A 27 -21.57 27.66 -19.07
N ARG A 28 -20.62 27.59 -20.00
CA ARG A 28 -20.91 27.57 -21.44
C ARG A 28 -21.74 26.33 -21.79
N GLN A 29 -21.44 25.20 -21.15
CA GLN A 29 -22.18 23.97 -21.32
C GLN A 29 -22.10 23.10 -20.07
N VAL A 30 -23.19 22.39 -19.78
CA VAL A 30 -23.23 21.30 -18.80
C VAL A 30 -23.73 20.06 -19.54
N LEU A 31 -22.90 19.03 -19.58
CA LEU A 31 -23.18 17.78 -20.29
C LEU A 31 -23.62 16.73 -19.27
N ASP A 32 -24.76 16.09 -19.55
CA ASP A 32 -25.24 14.94 -18.80
C ASP A 32 -24.68 13.64 -19.40
N GLY A 33 -24.23 12.74 -18.53
CA GLY A 33 -23.48 11.55 -18.94
C GLY A 33 -22.94 10.75 -17.76
N GLU A 34 -22.12 9.77 -18.08
CA GLU A 34 -21.43 8.91 -17.11
C GLU A 34 -19.92 8.91 -17.33
N LEU A 35 -19.17 8.86 -16.23
CA LEU A 35 -17.73 8.68 -16.28
C LEU A 35 -17.40 7.20 -16.45
N ILE A 36 -16.43 6.87 -17.28
CA ILE A 36 -15.98 5.50 -17.51
C ILE A 36 -14.47 5.49 -17.47
N VAL A 37 -13.90 4.52 -16.77
CA VAL A 37 -12.49 4.17 -16.92
C VAL A 37 -12.45 3.00 -17.88
N ASP A 38 -11.84 3.19 -19.05
CA ASP A 38 -11.70 2.10 -20.00
C ASP A 38 -10.59 1.11 -19.57
N ARG A 39 -10.44 0.03 -20.34
CA ARG A 39 -9.44 -1.03 -20.08
C ARG A 39 -7.99 -0.53 -20.06
N ASP A 40 -7.72 0.64 -20.65
CA ASP A 40 -6.39 1.24 -20.73
C ASP A 40 -6.19 2.30 -19.62
N ASN A 41 -7.07 2.30 -18.61
CA ASN A 41 -7.18 3.32 -17.58
C ASN A 41 -7.27 4.74 -18.16
N ARG A 42 -8.03 4.93 -19.24
CA ARG A 42 -8.34 6.28 -19.76
C ARG A 42 -9.71 6.71 -19.27
N LEU A 43 -9.81 7.99 -18.90
CA LEU A 43 -11.07 8.58 -18.47
C LEU A 43 -11.90 8.98 -19.69
N ARG A 44 -13.10 8.43 -19.80
CA ARG A 44 -14.09 8.75 -20.83
C ARG A 44 -15.34 9.31 -20.17
N TYR A 45 -16.00 10.22 -20.87
CA TYR A 45 -17.30 10.73 -20.49
C TYR A 45 -18.31 10.33 -21.57
N ARG A 46 -19.19 9.38 -21.26
CA ARG A 46 -20.23 8.93 -22.18
C ARG A 46 -21.45 9.81 -22.03
N LEU A 47 -21.81 10.52 -23.09
CA LEU A 47 -22.99 11.39 -23.09
C LEU A 47 -24.27 10.56 -23.00
N ARG A 48 -25.23 11.04 -22.20
CA ARG A 48 -26.59 10.50 -22.21
C ARG A 48 -27.35 11.06 -23.40
N HIS A 49 -28.05 10.19 -24.12
CA HIS A 49 -28.92 10.62 -25.23
C HIS A 49 -30.02 11.54 -24.69
N THR A 50 -30.15 12.72 -25.29
CA THR A 50 -31.41 13.45 -25.29
C THR A 50 -32.30 12.82 -26.35
N SER A 51 -33.54 12.49 -25.98
CA SER A 51 -34.51 11.85 -26.86
C SER A 51 -34.75 12.71 -28.12
N GLY A 52 -34.25 12.27 -29.28
CA GLY A 52 -34.50 12.94 -30.56
C GLY A 52 -33.63 12.44 -31.73
N LYS A 53 -34.25 11.67 -32.64
CA LYS A 53 -33.91 11.38 -34.06
C LYS A 53 -32.45 11.37 -34.59
N ALA A 54 -31.45 11.10 -33.74
CA ALA A 54 -30.11 10.65 -34.16
C ALA A 54 -29.64 9.55 -33.20
N ALA A 55 -30.32 8.41 -33.27
CA ALA A 55 -30.01 7.20 -32.51
C ALA A 55 -28.98 6.35 -33.27
N SER A 56 -27.73 6.82 -33.34
CA SER A 56 -26.57 5.98 -33.67
C SER A 56 -25.29 6.70 -33.23
N ASP A 57 -24.52 6.03 -32.37
CA ASP A 57 -23.27 6.41 -31.72
C ASP A 57 -23.36 7.36 -30.52
N GLY A 58 -23.40 6.78 -29.32
CA GLY A 58 -23.08 7.48 -28.08
C GLY A 58 -21.66 8.07 -28.19
N ARG A 59 -21.57 9.39 -28.33
CA ARG A 59 -20.28 10.08 -28.41
C ARG A 59 -19.63 10.08 -27.03
N ASP A 60 -18.58 9.29 -26.88
CA ASP A 60 -17.68 9.35 -25.73
C ASP A 60 -16.71 10.53 -25.90
N ILE A 61 -16.60 11.38 -24.89
CA ILE A 61 -15.54 12.39 -24.80
C ILE A 61 -14.36 11.75 -24.09
N LEU A 62 -13.23 11.60 -24.77
CA LEU A 62 -11.98 11.15 -24.17
C LEU A 62 -11.30 12.31 -23.44
N LEU A 63 -11.14 12.19 -22.12
CA LEU A 63 -10.37 13.10 -21.29
C LEU A 63 -8.92 12.59 -21.21
N ASP A 64 -8.19 12.76 -22.31
CA ASP A 64 -6.83 12.25 -22.44
C ASP A 64 -5.85 13.00 -21.53
N GLY A 65 -5.08 12.24 -20.74
CA GLY A 65 -4.15 12.81 -19.79
C GLY A 65 -3.57 11.81 -18.78
N THR A 66 -2.82 12.36 -17.83
CA THR A 66 -2.14 11.62 -16.76
C THR A 66 -2.96 11.66 -15.48
N TRP A 67 -3.20 10.50 -14.85
CA TRP A 67 -3.84 10.44 -13.53
C TRP A 67 -2.99 11.14 -12.46
N LYS A 68 -3.68 11.80 -11.54
CA LYS A 68 -3.05 12.50 -10.41
C LYS A 68 -3.92 12.40 -9.16
N LEU A 69 -3.25 12.28 -8.02
CA LEU A 69 -3.85 12.46 -6.71
C LEU A 69 -3.40 13.81 -6.14
N SER A 70 -4.35 14.65 -5.70
CA SER A 70 -4.02 15.90 -5.02
C SER A 70 -3.61 15.67 -3.56
N PRO A 71 -2.97 16.64 -2.89
CA PRO A 71 -2.71 16.57 -1.45
C PRO A 71 -3.95 16.41 -0.56
N ALA A 72 -5.14 16.78 -1.08
CA ALA A 72 -6.43 16.60 -0.41
C ALA A 72 -7.15 15.33 -0.90
N HIS A 73 -6.39 14.36 -1.42
CA HIS A 73 -6.86 13.04 -1.86
C HIS A 73 -7.94 13.08 -2.95
N ARG A 74 -7.96 14.16 -3.74
CA ARG A 74 -8.85 14.24 -4.90
C ARG A 74 -8.19 13.58 -6.09
N LEU A 75 -8.85 12.55 -6.63
CA LEU A 75 -8.45 11.90 -7.87
C LEU A 75 -8.82 12.80 -9.06
N GLY A 76 -7.90 12.94 -10.00
CA GLY A 76 -8.14 13.71 -11.21
C GLY A 76 -7.21 13.32 -12.34
N VAL A 77 -7.39 13.98 -13.48
CA VAL A 77 -6.56 13.81 -14.67
C VAL A 77 -5.97 15.16 -15.04
N VAL A 78 -4.66 15.19 -15.32
CA VAL A 78 -3.99 16.32 -15.94
C VAL A 78 -4.06 16.13 -17.45
N LEU A 79 -4.92 16.90 -18.10
CA LEU A 79 -5.19 16.78 -19.53
C LEU A 79 -3.95 17.12 -20.36
N HIS A 80 -3.71 16.32 -21.40
CA HIS A 80 -2.74 16.67 -22.42
C HIS A 80 -3.24 17.87 -23.24
N PRO A 81 -2.37 18.86 -23.52
CA PRO A 81 -2.77 20.02 -24.30
C PRO A 81 -3.07 19.59 -25.75
N GLN A 82 -4.23 19.98 -26.27
CA GLN A 82 -4.61 19.68 -27.67
C GLN A 82 -4.04 20.69 -28.69
N ALA A 83 -3.40 21.79 -28.23
CA ALA A 83 -2.66 22.81 -28.99
C ALA A 83 -1.84 23.69 -28.01
N GLU A 84 -1.51 24.95 -28.33
CA GLU A 84 -0.85 25.97 -27.46
C GLU A 84 -1.58 26.30 -26.12
N GLY A 85 -2.48 25.43 -25.66
CA GLY A 85 -3.18 25.55 -24.38
C GLY A 85 -2.36 25.08 -23.19
N ALA A 86 -2.69 25.60 -22.02
CA ALA A 86 -2.08 25.16 -20.77
C ALA A 86 -2.57 23.76 -20.36
N ARG A 87 -1.70 23.00 -19.68
CA ARG A 87 -2.10 21.76 -19.00
C ARG A 87 -3.17 22.08 -17.96
N GLN A 88 -4.30 21.38 -18.03
CA GLN A 88 -5.40 21.57 -17.09
C GLN A 88 -5.58 20.32 -16.23
N ALA A 89 -5.66 20.49 -14.91
CA ALA A 89 -6.08 19.41 -14.01
C ALA A 89 -7.60 19.44 -13.81
N VAL A 90 -8.26 18.31 -14.02
CA VAL A 90 -9.70 18.11 -13.80
C VAL A 90 -9.87 17.07 -12.70
N PHE A 91 -10.47 17.46 -11.58
CA PHE A 91 -10.66 16.59 -10.42
C PHE A 91 -12.08 16.07 -10.34
N LEU A 92 -12.20 14.78 -10.09
CA LEU A 92 -13.48 14.12 -9.83
C LEU A 92 -14.01 14.50 -8.45
N ASN A 93 -15.32 14.56 -8.31
CA ASN A 93 -15.99 14.58 -7.00
C ASN A 93 -16.27 13.14 -6.58
N ALA A 94 -15.17 12.43 -6.30
CA ALA A 94 -15.14 11.02 -5.94
C ALA A 94 -14.44 10.80 -4.60
N THR A 95 -14.79 9.72 -3.92
CA THR A 95 -14.16 9.24 -2.68
C THR A 95 -13.46 7.92 -2.96
N ILE A 96 -12.24 7.74 -2.47
CA ILE A 96 -11.56 6.43 -2.50
C ILE A 96 -12.25 5.54 -1.47
N VAL A 97 -12.87 4.46 -1.93
CA VAL A 97 -13.72 3.62 -1.07
C VAL A 97 -13.08 2.26 -0.78
N ASP A 98 -12.23 1.76 -1.67
CA ASP A 98 -11.61 0.46 -1.50
C ASP A 98 -10.26 0.36 -2.21
N VAL A 99 -9.43 -0.56 -1.72
CA VAL A 99 -8.11 -0.88 -2.28
C VAL A 99 -8.03 -2.40 -2.45
N LYS A 100 -7.70 -2.83 -3.67
CA LYS A 100 -7.41 -4.22 -3.98
C LYS A 100 -5.93 -4.37 -4.29
N ASP A 101 -5.45 -5.60 -4.39
CA ASP A 101 -4.08 -5.88 -4.78
C ASP A 101 -3.76 -5.31 -6.17
N ASP A 102 -4.67 -5.34 -7.13
CA ASP A 102 -4.46 -4.85 -8.49
C ASP A 102 -5.30 -3.61 -8.87
N ALA A 103 -6.07 -3.05 -7.93
CA ALA A 103 -7.00 -1.98 -8.24
C ALA A 103 -7.15 -0.93 -7.13
N LEU A 104 -7.48 0.30 -7.57
CA LEU A 104 -7.93 1.41 -6.73
C LEU A 104 -9.38 1.74 -7.08
N ILE A 105 -10.26 1.67 -6.08
CA ILE A 105 -11.70 1.82 -6.28
C ILE A 105 -12.17 3.15 -5.71
N VAL A 106 -12.86 3.93 -6.55
CA VAL A 106 -13.46 5.20 -6.16
C VAL A 106 -14.97 5.19 -6.40
N SER A 107 -15.72 5.85 -5.52
CA SER A 107 -17.15 6.05 -5.66
C SER A 107 -17.47 7.52 -5.88
N LEU A 108 -18.42 7.80 -6.76
CA LEU A 108 -18.88 9.13 -7.09
C LEU A 108 -20.39 9.17 -7.28
N TRP A 109 -20.97 10.35 -7.14
CA TRP A 109 -22.39 10.55 -7.37
C TRP A 109 -22.64 10.99 -8.79
N ARG A 110 -23.67 10.40 -9.41
CA ARG A 110 -24.18 10.78 -10.73
C ARG A 110 -25.69 10.96 -10.71
N ARG A 111 -26.23 11.56 -11.78
CA ARG A 111 -27.67 11.61 -12.02
C ARG A 111 -28.15 10.27 -12.60
N SER A 112 -29.27 9.75 -12.10
CA SER A 112 -29.97 8.57 -12.62
C SER A 112 -30.88 8.94 -13.79
N ASP A 113 -31.38 7.96 -14.55
CA ASP A 113 -32.28 8.23 -15.69
C ASP A 113 -33.62 8.84 -15.22
N GLY A 114 -34.09 8.46 -14.03
CA GLY A 114 -35.26 9.05 -13.37
C GLY A 114 -34.99 10.40 -12.68
N GLY A 115 -33.86 11.05 -12.96
CA GLY A 115 -33.52 12.39 -12.45
C GLY A 115 -33.01 12.44 -11.01
N GLY A 116 -33.05 11.34 -10.26
CA GLY A 116 -32.50 11.21 -8.91
C GLY A 116 -30.97 11.10 -8.87
N ARG A 117 -30.39 11.00 -7.68
CA ARG A 117 -28.95 10.81 -7.47
C ARG A 117 -28.66 9.33 -7.22
N THR A 118 -27.69 8.76 -7.93
CA THR A 118 -27.23 7.38 -7.74
C THR A 118 -25.72 7.31 -7.63
N SER A 119 -25.22 6.31 -6.91
CA SER A 119 -23.78 6.07 -6.73
C SER A 119 -23.24 5.32 -7.94
N GLN A 120 -22.04 5.67 -8.38
CA GLN A 120 -21.28 4.98 -9.39
C GLN A 120 -19.88 4.68 -8.85
N THR A 121 -19.34 3.51 -9.19
CA THR A 121 -17.97 3.13 -8.86
C THR A 121 -17.11 3.15 -10.11
N LEU A 122 -15.89 3.67 -9.99
CA LEU A 122 -14.83 3.56 -10.99
C LEU A 122 -13.67 2.74 -10.40
N SER A 123 -13.03 1.93 -11.24
CA SER A 123 -11.87 1.12 -10.86
C SER A 123 -10.69 1.50 -11.74
N LEU A 124 -9.57 1.88 -11.12
CA LEU A 124 -8.29 2.02 -11.80
C LEU A 124 -7.49 0.73 -11.59
N SER A 125 -7.02 0.11 -12.68
CA SER A 125 -6.17 -1.08 -12.63
C SER A 125 -4.70 -0.69 -12.52
N GLY A 126 -3.89 -1.45 -11.78
CA GLY A 126 -2.51 -1.08 -11.52
C GLY A 126 -1.83 -1.98 -10.49
N ARG A 127 -0.84 -1.44 -9.81
CA ARG A 127 -0.20 -2.13 -8.67
C ARG A 127 0.16 -1.17 -7.55
N TRP A 128 0.30 -1.73 -6.36
CA TRP A 128 0.77 -1.02 -5.18
C TRP A 128 2.24 -1.22 -4.93
N GLN A 129 2.92 -0.14 -4.51
CA GLN A 129 4.28 -0.18 -4.00
C GLN A 129 4.53 0.91 -2.95
N ALA A 130 5.62 0.75 -2.20
CA ALA A 130 6.17 1.86 -1.43
C ALA A 130 7.13 2.66 -2.32
N ASP A 131 7.15 3.98 -2.18
CA ASP A 131 8.19 4.80 -2.79
C ASP A 131 9.46 4.83 -1.92
N ALA A 132 10.54 5.45 -2.42
CA ALA A 132 11.80 5.61 -1.69
C ALA A 132 11.68 6.45 -0.40
N ARG A 133 10.50 7.02 -0.11
CA ARG A 133 10.18 7.77 1.11
C ARG A 133 9.25 6.98 2.04
N ASN A 134 9.06 5.69 1.78
CA ASN A 134 8.14 4.78 2.47
C ASN A 134 6.66 5.22 2.40
N ARG A 135 6.26 6.01 1.40
CA ARG A 135 4.86 6.39 1.18
C ARG A 135 4.18 5.34 0.29
N LEU A 136 2.88 5.12 0.53
CA LEU A 136 2.09 4.23 -0.31
C LEU A 136 1.88 4.89 -1.68
N THR A 137 2.09 4.13 -2.75
CA THR A 137 1.93 4.61 -4.12
C THR A 137 1.17 3.57 -4.92
N PHE A 138 0.13 4.00 -5.63
CA PHE A 138 -0.53 3.20 -6.64
C PHE A 138 -0.02 3.60 -8.02
N LEU A 139 0.43 2.63 -8.79
CA LEU A 139 0.92 2.79 -10.15
C LEU A 139 -0.19 2.36 -11.10
N VAL A 140 -0.87 3.33 -11.70
CA VAL A 140 -1.95 3.08 -12.66
C VAL A 140 -1.33 2.61 -13.96
N ALA A 141 -1.67 1.39 -14.37
CA ALA A 141 -1.10 0.80 -15.58
C ALA A 141 -1.66 1.48 -16.85
N LYS A 142 -0.83 1.69 -17.86
CA LYS A 142 -1.25 2.12 -19.20
C LYS A 142 -0.96 1.02 -20.22
N SER A 143 -1.65 1.08 -21.35
CA SER A 143 -1.55 0.05 -22.41
C SER A 143 -0.19 0.04 -23.12
N ASP A 144 0.54 1.15 -23.10
CA ASP A 144 1.90 1.28 -23.63
C ASP A 144 2.99 0.83 -22.63
N GLY A 145 2.59 0.30 -21.47
CA GLY A 145 3.49 -0.08 -20.38
C GLY A 145 3.95 1.08 -19.50
N ALA A 146 3.52 2.31 -19.79
CA ALA A 146 3.76 3.45 -18.91
C ALA A 146 2.87 3.37 -17.65
N GLU A 147 3.21 4.17 -16.64
CA GLU A 147 2.53 4.18 -15.35
C GLU A 147 2.34 5.59 -14.80
N ASP A 148 1.10 5.90 -14.42
CA ASP A 148 0.82 7.12 -13.67
C ASP A 148 0.96 6.86 -12.17
N ARG A 149 1.59 7.78 -11.44
CA ARG A 149 1.86 7.62 -10.00
C ARG A 149 0.86 8.36 -9.14
N LEU A 150 0.08 7.62 -8.35
CA LEU A 150 -0.81 8.17 -7.33
C LEU A 150 -0.16 7.98 -5.96
N VAL A 151 0.51 9.03 -5.47
CA VAL A 151 1.21 9.01 -4.18
C VAL A 151 0.27 9.41 -3.07
N PHE A 152 0.06 8.52 -2.11
CA PHE A 152 -0.73 8.76 -0.91
C PHE A 152 0.14 9.47 0.13
N ASP A 153 0.07 10.79 0.12
CA ASP A 153 0.98 11.66 0.87
C ASP A 153 0.60 11.83 2.34
N GLY A 154 0.57 10.71 3.07
CA GLY A 154 0.30 10.66 4.49
C GLY A 154 1.08 9.54 5.15
N ALA A 155 1.14 9.57 6.47
CA ALA A 155 1.67 8.45 7.22
C ALA A 155 0.64 7.31 7.24
N TRP A 156 1.14 6.07 7.18
CA TRP A 156 0.34 4.87 7.41
C TRP A 156 0.71 4.26 8.77
N SER A 157 -0.17 3.41 9.28
CA SER A 157 0.03 2.69 10.55
C SER A 157 -0.29 1.22 10.38
N VAL A 158 0.09 0.40 11.37
CA VAL A 158 -0.29 -1.02 11.41
C VAL A 158 -1.23 -1.24 12.58
N ASP A 159 -2.31 -1.97 12.35
CA ASP A 159 -3.28 -2.27 13.40
C ASP A 159 -2.91 -3.53 14.19
N ARG A 160 -3.76 -3.91 15.16
CA ARG A 160 -3.53 -5.10 16.00
C ARG A 160 -3.67 -6.43 15.26
N ARG A 161 -4.23 -6.41 14.05
CA ARG A 161 -4.40 -7.57 13.17
C ARG A 161 -3.35 -7.59 12.06
N HIS A 162 -2.28 -6.81 12.23
CA HIS A 162 -1.18 -6.68 11.29
C HIS A 162 -1.58 -6.10 9.93
N GLN A 163 -2.73 -5.42 9.83
CA GLN A 163 -3.15 -4.77 8.60
C GLN A 163 -2.52 -3.38 8.48
N LEU A 164 -2.14 -3.02 7.26
CA LEU A 164 -1.69 -1.67 6.95
C LEU A 164 -2.91 -0.75 6.78
N LEU A 165 -2.89 0.36 7.50
CA LEU A 165 -3.95 1.37 7.53
C LEU A 165 -3.43 2.69 6.97
N TYR A 166 -4.20 3.30 6.08
CA TYR A 166 -3.95 4.66 5.61
C TYR A 166 -5.16 5.54 5.90
N ARG A 167 -4.96 6.61 6.67
CA ARG A 167 -6.02 7.57 7.00
C ARG A 167 -5.79 8.85 6.24
N TYR A 168 -6.86 9.41 5.68
CA TYR A 168 -6.81 10.68 5.00
C TYR A 168 -8.08 11.48 5.22
N GLU A 169 -7.94 12.79 5.06
CA GLU A 169 -9.04 13.75 5.15
C GLU A 169 -9.37 14.27 3.76
N GLN A 170 -10.66 14.29 3.44
CA GLN A 170 -11.14 14.82 2.18
C GLN A 170 -12.19 15.91 2.45
N PRO A 171 -12.02 17.11 1.87
CA PRO A 171 -13.04 18.16 1.96
C PRO A 171 -14.36 17.67 1.39
N GLN A 172 -15.46 17.96 2.10
CA GLN A 172 -16.80 17.69 1.61
C GLN A 172 -17.33 18.87 0.78
N VAL A 173 -18.31 18.60 -0.07
CA VAL A 173 -18.95 19.63 -0.89
C VAL A 173 -19.74 20.58 0.00
N GLY A 174 -19.58 21.89 -0.21
CA GLY A 174 -20.25 22.92 0.57
C GLY A 174 -19.48 23.32 1.83
N ARG A 175 -20.20 23.72 2.88
CA ARG A 175 -19.62 24.18 4.16
C ARG A 175 -19.46 23.06 5.20
N GLN A 176 -19.49 21.80 4.78
CA GLN A 176 -19.38 20.67 5.70
C GLN A 176 -17.91 20.42 6.08
N PRO A 177 -17.63 19.97 7.33
CA PRO A 177 -16.31 19.56 7.73
C PRO A 177 -15.74 18.47 6.81
N SER A 178 -14.41 18.39 6.71
CA SER A 178 -13.73 17.30 5.99
C SER A 178 -14.12 15.95 6.58
N ALA A 179 -14.32 14.96 5.71
CA ALA A 179 -14.54 13.58 6.11
C ALA A 179 -13.21 12.85 6.28
N ILE A 180 -13.09 12.06 7.36
CA ILE A 180 -11.95 11.17 7.59
C ILE A 180 -12.27 9.80 7.00
N HIS A 181 -11.39 9.33 6.12
CA HIS A 181 -11.48 8.03 5.49
C HIS A 181 -10.32 7.14 5.96
N THR A 182 -10.54 5.82 6.00
CA THR A 182 -9.51 4.83 6.33
C THR A 182 -9.48 3.75 5.26
N LEU A 183 -8.39 3.68 4.52
CA LEU A 183 -8.09 2.56 3.63
C LEU A 183 -7.43 1.45 4.45
N ARG A 184 -7.88 0.22 4.26
CA ARG A 184 -7.36 -0.96 4.92
C ARG A 184 -6.81 -1.89 3.88
N PHE A 185 -5.52 -2.18 3.98
CA PHE A 185 -4.86 -3.12 3.10
C PHE A 185 -4.83 -4.49 3.78
N SER A 186 -5.48 -5.47 3.19
CA SER A 186 -5.37 -6.87 3.62
C SER A 186 -4.18 -7.49 2.90
N GLY A 187 -3.30 -8.13 3.65
CA GLY A 187 -2.03 -8.65 3.14
C GLY A 187 -1.24 -9.36 4.22
N MET A 188 0.02 -9.66 3.92
CA MET A 188 0.93 -10.35 4.82
C MET A 188 2.30 -9.70 4.88
N TRP A 189 2.86 -9.68 6.08
CA TRP A 189 4.23 -9.27 6.32
C TRP A 189 5.20 -10.39 5.95
N ASP A 190 6.34 -9.99 5.39
CA ASP A 190 7.51 -10.81 5.12
C ASP A 190 8.77 -10.04 5.53
N LEU A 191 9.80 -10.77 5.95
CA LEU A 191 11.06 -10.21 6.44
C LEU A 191 12.13 -10.39 5.37
N ARG A 192 12.89 -9.32 5.12
CA ARG A 192 14.00 -9.34 4.17
C ARG A 192 15.30 -8.89 4.85
N PRO A 193 16.46 -9.32 4.32
CA PRO A 193 17.75 -8.78 4.73
C PRO A 193 17.82 -7.25 4.60
N GLU A 194 18.89 -6.65 5.13
CA GLU A 194 19.13 -5.20 5.06
C GLU A 194 18.04 -4.35 5.74
N ALA A 195 17.43 -4.88 6.81
CA ALA A 195 16.36 -4.22 7.57
C ALA A 195 15.18 -3.78 6.68
N ARG A 196 14.78 -4.63 5.73
CA ARG A 196 13.62 -4.39 4.89
C ARG A 196 12.42 -5.19 5.37
N LEU A 197 11.28 -4.52 5.41
CA LEU A 197 10.00 -5.10 5.79
C LEU A 197 9.05 -5.03 4.60
N VAL A 198 8.52 -6.17 4.17
CA VAL A 198 7.66 -6.26 2.99
C VAL A 198 6.23 -6.57 3.40
N TYR A 199 5.26 -5.79 2.92
CA TYR A 199 3.84 -6.09 3.04
C TYR A 199 3.27 -6.48 1.68
N ARG A 200 2.94 -7.76 1.48
CA ARG A 200 2.38 -8.29 0.23
C ARG A 200 0.86 -8.28 0.31
N LEU A 201 0.19 -7.70 -0.66
CA LEU A 201 -1.28 -7.67 -0.68
C LEU A 201 -1.87 -9.03 -1.03
N ASP A 202 -1.21 -9.74 -1.94
CA ASP A 202 -1.54 -11.10 -2.32
C ASP A 202 -0.26 -11.87 -2.70
N VAL A 203 -0.30 -13.20 -2.66
CA VAL A 203 0.86 -14.07 -2.95
C VAL A 203 1.19 -14.09 -4.45
N GLU A 204 0.18 -13.99 -5.31
CA GLU A 204 0.29 -14.06 -6.77
C GLU A 204 0.39 -12.66 -7.40
N SER A 205 -0.10 -11.62 -6.71
CA SER A 205 -0.01 -10.25 -7.24
C SER A 205 1.42 -9.70 -7.24
N ARG A 206 1.65 -8.74 -8.15
CA ARG A 206 2.88 -7.93 -8.18
C ARG A 206 2.87 -6.76 -7.18
N SER A 207 1.84 -6.67 -6.34
CA SER A 207 1.65 -5.57 -5.41
C SER A 207 2.21 -5.88 -4.03
N ALA A 208 3.24 -5.12 -3.66
CA ALA A 208 3.86 -5.22 -2.35
C ALA A 208 4.48 -3.88 -1.95
N PHE A 209 4.35 -3.54 -0.67
CA PHE A 209 5.05 -2.42 -0.09
C PHE A 209 6.36 -2.89 0.52
N GLU A 210 7.48 -2.51 -0.07
CA GLU A 210 8.81 -2.77 0.49
C GLU A 210 9.30 -1.53 1.24
N PHE A 211 9.33 -1.60 2.56
CA PHE A 211 9.73 -0.49 3.41
C PHE A 211 11.18 -0.61 3.84
N GLN A 212 11.89 0.52 3.75
CA GLN A 212 13.19 0.70 4.38
C GLN A 212 12.98 1.00 5.87
N THR A 213 13.53 0.16 6.74
CA THR A 213 13.28 0.22 8.17
C THR A 213 14.58 0.17 8.97
N SER A 214 14.48 0.44 10.26
CA SER A 214 15.50 0.06 11.23
C SER A 214 14.87 -0.86 12.27
N LEU A 215 15.60 -1.90 12.64
CA LEU A 215 15.17 -2.80 13.70
C LEU A 215 15.28 -2.08 15.05
N GLN A 216 14.27 -2.22 15.92
CA GLN A 216 14.34 -1.62 17.26
C GLN A 216 15.16 -2.45 18.25
N SER A 217 15.23 -3.76 18.07
CA SER A 217 16.11 -4.64 18.86
C SER A 217 16.61 -5.81 18.01
N ALA A 218 17.93 -5.97 17.94
CA ALA A 218 18.59 -7.13 17.32
C ALA A 218 18.51 -8.40 18.19
N SER A 219 18.24 -8.26 19.48
CA SER A 219 18.08 -9.38 20.42
C SER A 219 16.62 -9.51 20.82
N LEU A 220 16.02 -10.64 20.45
CA LEU A 220 14.62 -10.95 20.69
C LEU A 220 14.51 -12.04 21.75
N ASN A 221 13.56 -11.89 22.66
CA ASN A 221 13.18 -12.96 23.58
C ASN A 221 11.96 -13.69 23.02
N ALA A 222 12.06 -15.00 22.84
CA ALA A 222 10.96 -15.81 22.29
C ALA A 222 9.64 -15.64 23.07
N ARG A 223 9.71 -15.45 24.39
CA ARG A 223 8.54 -15.26 25.27
C ARG A 223 7.81 -13.93 25.03
N GLU A 224 8.50 -12.91 24.52
CA GLU A 224 7.86 -11.60 24.27
C GLU A 224 6.94 -11.61 23.05
N GLY A 225 7.09 -12.59 22.15
CA GLY A 225 6.15 -12.80 21.05
C GLY A 225 5.97 -11.61 20.12
N LYS A 226 6.99 -10.78 19.96
CA LYS A 226 6.91 -9.58 19.11
C LYS A 226 8.19 -9.29 18.34
N ILE A 227 8.04 -8.69 17.17
CA ILE A 227 9.11 -8.09 16.37
C ILE A 227 8.75 -6.62 16.15
N ALA A 228 9.67 -5.72 16.44
CA ALA A 228 9.42 -4.28 16.33
C ALA A 228 10.44 -3.60 15.40
N TYR A 229 9.89 -2.89 14.42
CA TYR A 229 10.62 -2.06 13.46
C TYR A 229 10.23 -0.60 13.61
N GLN A 230 11.12 0.28 13.19
CA GLN A 230 10.87 1.69 13.03
C GLN A 230 11.02 2.07 11.56
N VAL A 231 10.01 2.78 11.05
CA VAL A 231 9.93 3.21 9.65
C VAL A 231 9.87 4.73 9.62
N GLY A 232 10.78 5.35 8.87
CA GLY A 232 10.72 6.78 8.60
C GLY A 232 9.92 7.05 7.32
N ILE A 233 8.78 7.73 7.44
CA ILE A 233 7.93 8.12 6.30
C ILE A 233 8.14 9.60 6.04
N ARG A 234 8.62 9.97 4.85
CA ARG A 234 8.89 11.37 4.49
C ARG A 234 7.77 11.92 3.60
N LEU A 235 6.95 12.80 4.17
CA LEU A 235 5.81 13.44 3.49
C LEU A 235 6.28 14.58 2.57
N SER A 236 5.38 15.07 1.71
CA SER A 236 5.64 16.32 0.99
C SER A 236 5.82 17.48 1.98
N GLY A 237 6.67 18.44 1.62
CA GLY A 237 7.12 19.50 2.52
C GLY A 237 8.25 19.08 3.48
N GLY A 238 8.77 17.86 3.37
CA GLY A 238 9.98 17.43 4.09
C GLY A 238 9.74 16.90 5.50
N ARG A 239 8.49 16.90 5.99
CA ARG A 239 8.14 16.36 7.31
C ARG A 239 8.43 14.86 7.39
N LEU A 240 9.23 14.45 8.37
CA LEU A 240 9.51 13.06 8.69
C LEU A 240 8.58 12.57 9.80
N VAL A 241 7.81 11.52 9.53
CA VAL A 241 6.99 10.81 10.53
C VAL A 241 7.66 9.48 10.84
N ARG A 242 7.91 9.21 12.12
CA ARG A 242 8.46 7.92 12.58
C ARG A 242 7.32 7.01 13.01
N GLN A 243 7.10 5.95 12.25
CA GLN A 243 6.09 4.94 12.54
C GLN A 243 6.75 3.71 13.16
N ARG A 244 6.24 3.27 14.31
CA ARG A 244 6.59 1.96 14.87
C ARG A 244 5.68 0.89 14.26
N VAL A 245 6.28 -0.15 13.69
CA VAL A 245 5.58 -1.35 13.22
C VAL A 245 5.88 -2.46 14.21
N THR A 246 4.85 -3.02 14.85
CA THR A 246 5.02 -4.14 15.78
C THR A 246 4.20 -5.32 15.28
N LEU A 247 4.87 -6.43 15.02
CA LEU A 247 4.27 -7.70 14.63
C LEU A 247 4.20 -8.58 15.88
N PHE A 248 3.02 -9.09 16.19
CA PHE A 248 2.77 -9.96 17.33
C PHE A 248 2.53 -11.39 16.87
N GLY A 249 3.04 -12.35 17.64
CA GLY A 249 2.98 -13.75 17.27
C GLY A 249 3.66 -14.66 18.28
N ALA A 250 3.83 -15.91 17.89
CA ALA A 250 4.50 -16.93 18.70
C ALA A 250 5.75 -17.42 17.99
N TRP A 251 6.87 -17.42 18.71
CA TRP A 251 8.09 -18.06 18.26
C TRP A 251 8.02 -19.57 18.49
N LYS A 252 8.41 -20.35 17.50
CA LYS A 252 8.57 -21.80 17.58
C LYS A 252 9.94 -22.20 17.05
N LEU A 253 10.59 -23.10 17.78
CA LEU A 253 11.77 -23.81 17.32
C LEU A 253 11.34 -25.20 16.88
N ASN A 254 11.51 -25.49 15.60
CA ASN A 254 11.06 -26.74 14.99
C ASN A 254 12.13 -27.84 15.12
N ARG A 255 11.73 -29.10 14.95
CA ARG A 255 12.62 -30.27 15.04
C ARG A 255 13.67 -30.33 13.92
N ASP A 256 13.40 -29.70 12.80
CA ASP A 256 14.32 -29.52 11.68
C ASP A 256 15.30 -28.35 11.91
N LEU A 257 15.26 -27.74 13.10
CA LEU A 257 16.07 -26.58 13.45
C LEU A 257 15.76 -25.37 12.54
N SER A 258 14.52 -25.25 12.07
CA SER A 258 14.00 -23.97 11.60
C SER A 258 13.34 -23.20 12.74
N VAL A 259 13.35 -21.87 12.64
CA VAL A 259 12.62 -21.01 13.56
C VAL A 259 11.44 -20.41 12.83
N SER A 260 10.24 -20.52 13.42
CA SER A 260 9.02 -19.95 12.85
C SER A 260 8.45 -18.89 13.77
N PHE A 261 8.04 -17.76 13.21
CA PHE A 261 7.23 -16.76 13.91
C PHE A 261 5.80 -16.79 13.36
N GLU A 262 4.88 -17.34 14.13
CA GLU A 262 3.49 -17.53 13.75
C GLU A 262 2.64 -16.32 14.14
N MET A 263 1.98 -15.73 13.16
CA MET A 263 1.15 -14.54 13.33
C MET A 263 -0.29 -14.83 12.90
N PRO A 264 -1.29 -14.45 13.71
CA PRO A 264 -2.68 -14.49 13.29
C PRO A 264 -3.00 -13.33 12.34
N TYR A 265 -3.76 -13.62 11.28
CA TYR A 265 -4.28 -12.64 10.33
C TYR A 265 -5.81 -12.58 10.35
N THR A 266 -6.37 -11.54 9.72
CA THR A 266 -7.82 -11.27 9.71
C THR A 266 -8.66 -12.30 8.98
N ASP A 267 -8.07 -13.03 8.04
CA ASP A 267 -8.70 -14.16 7.33
C ASP A 267 -8.81 -15.41 8.23
N GLY A 268 -8.43 -15.32 9.51
CA GLY A 268 -8.40 -16.43 10.44
C GLY A 268 -7.22 -17.38 10.21
N ARG A 269 -6.39 -17.14 9.18
CA ARG A 269 -5.24 -17.98 8.90
C ARG A 269 -4.09 -17.60 9.80
N LEU A 270 -3.45 -18.61 10.36
CA LEU A 270 -2.15 -18.48 11.00
C LEU A 270 -1.09 -18.56 9.90
N ARG A 271 -0.22 -17.54 9.82
CA ARG A 271 0.88 -17.55 8.86
C ARG A 271 2.21 -17.50 9.60
N ALA A 272 3.15 -18.32 9.16
CA ALA A 272 4.47 -18.44 9.77
C ALA A 272 5.53 -17.77 8.89
N LEU A 273 6.33 -16.90 9.50
CA LEU A 273 7.61 -16.47 8.97
C LEU A 273 8.66 -17.52 9.34
N THR A 274 8.95 -18.43 8.41
CA THR A 274 9.98 -19.46 8.60
C THR A 274 11.35 -18.90 8.24
N CYS A 275 12.23 -18.88 9.23
CA CYS A 275 13.63 -18.51 9.11
C CYS A 275 14.51 -19.76 9.29
N LYS A 276 15.64 -19.78 8.58
CA LYS A 276 16.76 -20.64 8.97
C LYS A 276 17.49 -19.97 10.13
N GLY A 277 18.40 -20.68 10.79
CA GLY A 277 19.28 -20.01 11.72
C GLY A 277 20.53 -20.75 12.12
N THR A 278 21.46 -19.98 12.69
CA THR A 278 22.70 -20.47 13.29
C THR A 278 22.56 -20.46 14.80
N TYR A 279 22.95 -21.56 15.44
CA TYR A 279 22.69 -21.83 16.85
C TYR A 279 23.92 -21.54 17.69
N ILE A 280 23.73 -20.76 18.75
CA ILE A 280 24.74 -20.53 19.77
C ILE A 280 24.16 -20.99 21.10
N TRP A 281 24.81 -22.01 21.69
CA TRP A 281 24.47 -22.49 23.01
C TRP A 281 25.06 -21.55 24.07
N SER A 282 24.28 -21.17 25.07
CA SER A 282 24.79 -20.45 26.24
C SER A 282 24.93 -21.38 27.44
N THR A 283 25.92 -21.10 28.28
CA THR A 283 26.16 -21.80 29.54
C THR A 283 24.98 -21.72 30.53
N ARG A 284 23.96 -20.89 30.25
CA ARG A 284 22.74 -20.71 31.05
C ARG A 284 21.54 -21.52 30.55
N HIS A 285 21.76 -22.60 29.80
CA HIS A 285 20.70 -23.44 29.21
C HIS A 285 19.70 -22.68 28.32
N ALA A 286 20.20 -21.67 27.60
CA ALA A 286 19.43 -20.95 26.60
C ALA A 286 20.10 -21.09 25.23
N VAL A 287 19.28 -21.10 24.19
CA VAL A 287 19.70 -21.21 22.79
C VAL A 287 19.42 -19.88 22.11
N SER A 288 20.46 -19.25 21.61
CA SER A 288 20.33 -18.07 20.75
C SER A 288 20.40 -18.52 19.30
N VAL A 289 19.43 -18.10 18.49
CA VAL A 289 19.36 -18.44 17.07
C VAL A 289 19.46 -17.17 16.25
N GLN A 290 20.55 -17.02 15.49
CA GLN A 290 20.66 -15.95 14.50
C GLN A 290 19.74 -16.25 13.33
N LEU A 291 18.82 -15.35 13.02
CA LEU A 291 17.78 -15.55 12.02
C LEU A 291 18.31 -15.25 10.61
N MET A 292 18.02 -16.16 9.69
CA MET A 292 18.39 -16.07 8.29
C MET A 292 17.16 -16.15 7.39
N SER A 293 17.22 -15.46 6.26
CA SER A 293 16.27 -15.58 5.16
C SER A 293 16.25 -17.02 4.63
N ARG A 294 15.23 -17.37 3.83
CA ARG A 294 15.16 -18.68 3.17
C ARG A 294 16.38 -18.96 2.28
N ARG A 295 17.01 -17.90 1.76
CA ARG A 295 18.22 -17.94 0.93
C ARG A 295 19.51 -18.02 1.76
N GLY A 296 19.42 -18.00 3.09
CA GLY A 296 20.58 -18.08 3.99
C GLY A 296 21.20 -16.74 4.34
N GLU A 297 20.57 -15.62 3.96
CA GLU A 297 21.11 -14.28 4.25
C GLU A 297 20.73 -13.84 5.67
N PRO A 298 21.62 -13.21 6.43
CA PRO A 298 21.32 -12.78 7.79
C PRO A 298 20.24 -11.69 7.81
N LEU A 299 19.25 -11.84 8.71
CA LEU A 299 18.21 -10.83 8.94
C LEU A 299 18.63 -9.76 9.96
N GLY A 300 19.82 -9.90 10.56
CA GLY A 300 20.34 -8.97 11.58
C GLY A 300 19.65 -9.09 12.95
N MET A 301 19.00 -10.23 13.21
CA MET A 301 18.28 -10.50 14.45
C MET A 301 18.69 -11.85 15.01
N ALA A 302 18.69 -11.98 16.34
CA ALA A 302 18.78 -13.25 17.03
C ALA A 302 17.61 -13.41 17.99
N VAL A 303 17.06 -14.61 18.08
CA VAL A 303 16.01 -14.95 19.04
C VAL A 303 16.56 -15.92 20.08
N THR A 304 16.32 -15.61 21.35
CA THR A 304 16.74 -16.45 22.47
C THR A 304 15.56 -17.28 22.99
N PHE A 305 15.76 -18.59 23.02
CA PHE A 305 14.87 -19.57 23.63
C PHE A 305 15.45 -20.00 24.99
N SER A 306 14.66 -19.86 26.05
CA SER A 306 15.04 -20.32 27.39
C SER A 306 14.77 -21.82 27.58
N ARG A 307 15.34 -22.42 28.63
CA ARG A 307 15.16 -23.86 28.94
C ARG A 307 13.70 -24.32 28.96
N SER A 308 12.78 -23.53 29.53
CA SER A 308 11.35 -23.89 29.57
C SER A 308 10.67 -23.88 28.20
N PHE A 309 11.35 -23.38 27.17
CA PHE A 309 10.88 -23.40 25.78
C PHE A 309 11.38 -24.65 25.03
N LEU A 310 12.30 -25.40 25.65
CA LEU A 310 13.01 -26.55 25.08
C LEU A 310 12.59 -27.86 25.75
N ASP A 311 11.36 -27.95 26.25
CA ASP A 311 10.83 -29.11 26.98
C ASP A 311 10.78 -30.41 26.13
N ASP A 312 11.10 -30.34 24.83
CA ASP A 312 11.36 -31.51 23.98
C ASP A 312 12.81 -32.01 24.17
N ALA A 313 12.96 -33.12 24.90
CA ALA A 313 14.25 -33.74 25.21
C ALA A 313 15.07 -34.12 23.98
N GLN A 314 14.44 -34.48 22.85
CA GLN A 314 15.16 -34.84 21.63
C GLN A 314 15.73 -33.60 20.94
N LEU A 315 14.96 -32.51 20.89
CA LEU A 315 15.42 -31.21 20.38
C LEU A 315 16.57 -30.68 21.22
N PHE A 316 16.46 -30.78 22.55
CA PHE A 316 17.51 -30.40 23.49
C PHE A 316 18.82 -31.16 23.23
N LEU A 317 18.77 -32.49 23.11
CA LEU A 317 19.97 -33.31 22.85
C LEU A 317 20.61 -33.00 21.49
N ARG A 318 19.81 -32.71 20.45
CA ARG A 318 20.33 -32.31 19.14
C ARG A 318 21.07 -30.97 19.21
N LEU A 319 20.48 -29.98 19.88
CA LEU A 319 21.09 -28.66 20.05
C LEU A 319 22.36 -28.72 20.90
N GLN A 320 22.38 -29.58 21.93
CA GLN A 320 23.57 -29.80 22.75
C GLN A 320 24.73 -30.42 21.96
N ARG A 321 24.47 -31.41 21.09
CA ARG A 321 25.50 -31.98 20.21
C ARG A 321 26.07 -30.93 19.25
N LEU A 322 25.20 -30.12 18.64
CA LEU A 322 25.61 -29.03 17.74
C LEU A 322 26.42 -27.94 18.44
N GLY A 323 26.12 -27.63 19.71
CA GLY A 323 26.89 -26.67 20.51
C GLY A 323 28.21 -27.22 21.04
N GLY A 324 28.25 -28.53 21.36
CA GLY A 324 29.47 -29.21 21.82
C GLY A 324 30.54 -29.32 20.74
N ASP A 325 30.16 -29.42 19.47
CA ASP A 325 31.11 -29.40 18.34
C ASP A 325 31.73 -28.00 18.12
N THR A 326 31.05 -26.92 18.52
CA THR A 326 31.57 -25.55 18.40
C THR A 326 32.50 -25.15 19.56
N GLU A 327 32.37 -25.77 20.75
CA GLU A 327 33.32 -25.59 21.86
C GLU A 327 34.72 -26.13 21.52
N VAL A 328 34.83 -27.07 20.57
CA VAL A 328 36.11 -27.67 20.15
C VAL A 328 36.92 -26.76 19.20
N LEU A 329 36.30 -25.77 18.54
CA LEU A 329 37.00 -24.85 17.62
C LEU A 329 37.53 -23.56 18.28
N GLY A 330 37.27 -23.35 19.58
CA GLY A 330 37.72 -22.18 20.35
C GLY A 330 38.89 -22.46 21.30
N GLY A 331 39.46 -23.66 21.30
CA GLY A 331 40.61 -24.02 22.13
C GLY A 331 41.92 -23.49 21.58
N VAL A 332 42.24 -22.22 21.86
CA VAL A 332 43.62 -21.71 21.73
C VAL A 332 44.49 -22.47 22.74
N GLN A 333 45.32 -23.38 22.23
CA GLN A 333 46.36 -24.04 22.99
C GLN A 333 47.55 -23.08 23.12
N GLY A 334 47.59 -22.29 24.19
CA GLY A 334 48.79 -21.58 24.62
C GLY A 334 49.68 -22.51 25.45
N ARG A 335 50.82 -22.93 24.89
CA ARG A 335 51.95 -23.46 25.68
C ARG A 335 52.80 -22.28 26.15
N PHE A 336 53.30 -22.40 27.39
CA PHE A 336 54.15 -21.46 28.12
C PHE A 336 55.23 -20.78 27.28
#